data_AF-A0A7S1LW72-F1
#
_entry.id   AF-A0A7S1LW72-F1
#
_cell.length_a   1.000
_cell.length_b   1.000
_cell.length_c   1.000
_cell.angle_alpha   90.00
_cell.angle_beta   90.00
_cell.angle_gamma   90.00
#
_symmetry.space_group_name_H-M   'P 1'
#
loop_
_entity.id
_entity.type
_entity.pdbx_description
1 polymer ?
#
loop_
_entity_poly.entity_id
_entity_poly.type
_entity_poly.pdbx_seq_one_letter_code
_entity_poly.pdbx_strand_id
1 'polypeptide(L)'
;MPRFSLAAAAALLCAARADAGGAACSVEEAARVDCAFSGVDEQGCRAKGCCWAAVDPNPKNVPWCFRNSSSPAPAPGPSPGPAPAPAPAPGPPGPLPGCGIFSANHCNGGQIHTDAGFEANRWYTPLKGEADYLPSFQDYGRLVAHAHVVYSDASLASATLEVVAKHRDPSVALTYVLGGKEQASGKASFSKEQTGPLSISVRGADGSALELEPVDFRWNAPEVKARPGDYRGGQKGAVVEMFGWPHAEIEQECADLAKMGYLGVKVFPVMEQVMSTQPFQNMMNPWYFMYQPVSYRL
;
A
#
# COMPACT_ATOMS: atom_id res chain seq x y z
N MET A 1 1.39 -26.41 -82.43
CA MET A 1 1.49 -26.04 -81.01
C MET A 1 2.53 -26.91 -80.32
N PRO A 2 3.75 -26.38 -80.13
CA PRO A 2 4.61 -26.86 -79.05
C PRO A 2 5.16 -25.71 -78.19
N ARG A 3 5.70 -26.14 -77.05
CA ARG A 3 6.17 -25.42 -75.87
C ARG A 3 7.43 -24.59 -76.12
N PHE A 4 7.59 -23.47 -75.39
CA PHE A 4 8.88 -22.99 -74.90
C PHE A 4 8.75 -22.26 -73.53
N SER A 5 9.62 -22.69 -72.62
CA SER A 5 10.29 -22.05 -71.47
C SER A 5 9.53 -21.12 -70.50
N LEU A 6 9.62 -21.41 -69.19
CA LEU A 6 10.76 -21.00 -68.36
C LEU A 6 10.81 -21.80 -67.05
N ALA A 7 12.00 -22.25 -66.69
CA ALA A 7 12.31 -22.85 -65.39
C ALA A 7 12.64 -21.73 -64.38
N ALA A 8 12.10 -21.83 -63.17
CA ALA A 8 12.64 -21.18 -61.99
C ALA A 8 12.55 -22.17 -60.83
N ALA A 9 13.72 -22.69 -60.42
CA ALA A 9 13.87 -23.54 -59.25
C ALA A 9 13.78 -22.68 -57.98
N ALA A 10 12.82 -22.96 -57.12
CA ALA A 10 12.80 -22.47 -55.75
C ALA A 10 13.05 -23.66 -54.82
N ALA A 11 14.30 -23.79 -54.36
CA ALA A 11 14.67 -24.74 -53.33
C ALA A 11 14.00 -24.32 -52.00
N LEU A 12 13.07 -25.15 -51.50
CA LEU A 12 12.66 -25.10 -50.10
C LEU A 12 13.84 -25.60 -49.26
N LEU A 13 14.66 -24.67 -48.73
CA LEU A 13 15.50 -25.00 -47.59
C LEU A 13 14.58 -25.17 -46.37
N CYS A 14 14.45 -26.40 -45.89
CA CYS A 14 14.15 -26.64 -44.49
C CYS A 14 15.32 -26.10 -43.66
N ALA A 15 15.27 -24.82 -43.29
CA ALA A 15 16.06 -24.32 -42.18
C ALA A 15 15.44 -24.88 -40.91
N ALA A 16 16.08 -25.91 -40.34
CA ALA A 16 15.86 -26.26 -38.94
C ALA A 16 16.16 -24.99 -38.11
N ARG A 17 15.12 -24.38 -37.56
CA ARG A 17 15.30 -23.36 -36.53
C ARG A 17 15.85 -24.08 -35.32
N ALA A 18 17.12 -23.84 -35.02
CA ALA A 18 17.68 -24.16 -33.72
C ALA A 18 16.85 -23.43 -32.67
N ASP A 19 16.20 -24.19 -31.79
CA ASP A 19 15.50 -23.69 -30.62
C ASP A 19 16.55 -23.11 -29.66
N ALA A 20 16.63 -21.78 -29.61
CA ALA A 20 17.53 -21.06 -28.69
C ALA A 20 16.91 -20.89 -27.29
N GLY A 21 16.06 -21.83 -26.83
CA GLY A 21 15.41 -21.79 -25.52
C GLY A 21 16.08 -22.61 -24.41
N GLY A 22 17.21 -23.29 -24.66
CA GLY A 22 17.65 -24.42 -23.82
C GLY A 22 18.59 -24.14 -22.64
N ALA A 23 19.33 -23.02 -22.59
CA ALA A 23 20.38 -22.84 -21.56
C ALA A 23 20.13 -21.63 -20.63
N ALA A 24 19.51 -20.57 -21.12
CA ALA A 24 19.32 -19.33 -20.36
C ALA A 24 18.16 -19.43 -19.35
N CYS A 25 17.24 -20.40 -19.51
CA CYS A 25 16.07 -20.57 -18.64
C CYS A 25 16.19 -21.69 -17.61
N SER A 26 17.36 -22.31 -17.51
CA SER A 26 17.65 -23.34 -16.52
C SER A 26 18.14 -22.68 -15.22
N VAL A 27 17.21 -22.04 -14.49
CA VAL A 27 17.47 -21.41 -13.19
C VAL A 27 16.83 -22.24 -12.08
N GLU A 28 17.64 -22.62 -11.09
CA GLU A 28 17.19 -23.30 -9.88
C GLU A 28 16.03 -22.57 -9.21
N GLU A 29 15.00 -23.29 -8.78
CA GLU A 29 13.76 -22.71 -8.22
C GLU A 29 14.01 -21.71 -7.09
N ALA A 30 14.94 -22.03 -6.19
CA ALA A 30 15.31 -21.17 -5.07
C ALA A 30 16.06 -19.88 -5.50
N ALA A 31 16.62 -19.86 -6.70
CA ALA A 31 17.34 -18.71 -7.26
C ALA A 31 16.50 -17.89 -8.24
N ARG A 32 15.24 -18.28 -8.49
CA ARG A 32 14.34 -17.55 -9.38
C ARG A 32 13.98 -16.19 -8.78
N VAL A 33 14.09 -15.17 -9.62
CA VAL A 33 13.68 -13.80 -9.30
C VAL A 33 12.56 -13.41 -10.25
N ASP A 34 11.47 -12.84 -9.70
CA ASP A 34 10.33 -12.38 -10.49
C ASP A 34 10.75 -11.46 -11.63
N CYS A 35 10.18 -11.73 -12.80
CA CYS A 35 10.31 -10.87 -13.97
C CYS A 35 9.03 -10.04 -14.24
N ALA A 36 7.88 -10.49 -13.76
CA ALA A 36 6.59 -9.87 -14.03
C ALA A 36 5.68 -9.93 -12.79
N PHE A 37 4.50 -9.32 -12.87
CA PHE A 37 3.52 -9.34 -11.78
C PHE A 37 2.96 -10.76 -11.57
N SER A 38 2.57 -11.05 -10.34
CA SER A 38 1.93 -12.33 -9.97
C SER A 38 0.63 -12.53 -10.75
N GLY A 39 0.53 -13.64 -11.50
CA GLY A 39 -0.64 -13.96 -12.33
C GLY A 39 -0.49 -13.62 -13.82
N VAL A 40 0.69 -13.17 -14.27
CA VAL A 40 1.00 -13.18 -15.72
C VAL A 40 0.93 -14.62 -16.23
N ASP A 41 0.45 -14.84 -17.45
CA ASP A 41 0.46 -16.14 -18.10
C ASP A 41 1.80 -16.41 -18.80
N GLU A 42 1.98 -17.63 -19.31
CA GLU A 42 3.20 -18.04 -20.01
C GLU A 42 3.52 -17.12 -21.20
N GLN A 43 2.50 -16.76 -21.97
CA GLN A 43 2.66 -15.90 -23.14
C GLN A 43 3.13 -14.50 -22.75
N GLY A 44 2.49 -13.90 -21.74
CA GLY A 44 2.84 -12.58 -21.22
C GLY A 44 4.24 -12.56 -20.59
N CYS A 45 4.66 -13.65 -19.95
CA CYS A 45 6.00 -13.79 -19.40
C CYS A 45 7.07 -13.83 -20.51
N ARG A 46 6.86 -14.68 -21.52
CA ARG A 46 7.79 -14.82 -22.65
C ARG A 46 7.86 -13.55 -23.49
N ALA A 47 6.75 -12.84 -23.65
CA ALA A 47 6.70 -11.54 -24.34
C ALA A 47 7.58 -10.48 -23.67
N LYS A 48 7.83 -10.60 -22.36
CA LYS A 48 8.76 -9.75 -21.60
C LYS A 48 10.22 -10.19 -21.68
N GLY A 49 10.53 -11.22 -22.49
CA GLY A 49 11.87 -11.77 -22.65
C GLY A 49 12.32 -12.66 -21.48
N CYS A 50 11.37 -13.18 -20.70
CA CYS A 50 11.65 -13.94 -19.49
C CYS A 50 11.31 -15.42 -19.62
N CYS A 51 11.76 -16.17 -18.63
CA CYS A 51 11.61 -17.61 -18.56
C CYS A 51 10.34 -17.98 -17.80
N TRP A 52 9.63 -18.98 -18.30
CA TRP A 52 8.42 -19.49 -17.69
C TRP A 52 8.59 -20.96 -17.30
N ALA A 53 8.29 -21.29 -16.04
CA ALA A 53 8.16 -22.67 -15.58
C ALA A 53 7.25 -22.74 -14.35
N ALA A 54 6.11 -23.41 -14.50
CA ALA A 54 5.20 -23.66 -13.40
C ALA A 54 5.82 -24.59 -12.34
N VAL A 55 5.41 -24.40 -11.09
CA VAL A 55 5.77 -25.22 -9.92
C VAL A 55 4.46 -25.70 -9.31
N ASP A 56 4.32 -27.01 -9.09
CA ASP A 56 3.15 -27.61 -8.46
C ASP A 56 3.54 -28.85 -7.61
N PRO A 57 3.22 -28.89 -6.31
CA PRO A 57 2.63 -27.82 -5.50
C PRO A 57 3.61 -26.67 -5.26
N ASN A 58 3.10 -25.44 -5.17
CA ASN A 58 3.93 -24.23 -4.94
C ASN A 58 3.73 -23.59 -3.55
N PRO A 59 3.97 -24.31 -2.44
CA PRO A 59 3.73 -23.77 -1.09
C PRO A 59 4.71 -22.66 -0.68
N LYS A 60 5.83 -22.52 -1.41
CA LYS A 60 6.86 -21.50 -1.17
C LYS A 60 6.71 -20.28 -2.08
N ASN A 61 5.65 -20.20 -2.87
CA ASN A 61 5.36 -19.12 -3.81
C ASN A 61 6.53 -18.80 -4.75
N VAL A 62 7.17 -19.84 -5.30
CA VAL A 62 8.27 -19.74 -6.26
C VAL A 62 7.75 -19.11 -7.56
N PRO A 63 8.45 -18.10 -8.13
CA PRO A 63 8.05 -17.44 -9.37
C PRO A 63 7.93 -18.39 -10.55
N TRP A 64 6.78 -18.34 -11.23
CA TRP A 64 6.59 -19.03 -12.50
C TRP A 64 7.19 -18.23 -13.66
N CYS A 65 7.16 -16.89 -13.59
CA CYS A 65 7.82 -16.00 -14.53
C CYS A 65 9.10 -15.40 -13.93
N PHE A 66 10.25 -15.88 -14.36
CA PHE A 66 11.54 -15.54 -13.76
C PHE A 66 12.57 -15.06 -14.78
N ARG A 67 13.59 -14.34 -14.30
CA ARG A 67 14.69 -13.86 -15.15
C ARG A 67 15.60 -14.99 -15.61
N ASN A 68 16.23 -14.82 -16.77
CA ASN A 68 17.20 -15.77 -17.30
C ASN A 68 18.56 -15.70 -16.55
N SER A 69 19.37 -16.75 -16.67
CA SER A 69 20.69 -16.89 -16.02
C SER A 69 21.76 -15.94 -16.58
N SER A 70 21.51 -15.30 -17.72
CA SER A 70 22.41 -14.33 -18.36
C SER A 70 22.09 -12.87 -18.00
N SER A 71 21.06 -12.62 -17.20
CA SER A 71 20.78 -11.27 -16.68
C SER A 71 21.72 -10.99 -15.50
N PRO A 72 22.67 -10.05 -15.60
CA PRO A 72 23.44 -9.66 -14.43
C PRO A 72 22.49 -9.14 -13.35
N ALA A 73 22.78 -9.44 -12.08
CA ALA A 73 22.18 -8.72 -10.97
C ALA A 73 22.33 -7.22 -11.25
N PRO A 74 21.30 -6.39 -11.05
CA PRO A 74 21.46 -4.96 -11.22
C PRO A 74 22.64 -4.55 -10.34
N ALA A 75 23.66 -3.93 -10.94
CA ALA A 75 24.66 -3.23 -10.16
C ALA A 75 23.91 -2.32 -9.18
N PRO A 76 24.36 -2.16 -7.91
CA PRO A 76 23.81 -1.13 -7.06
C PRO A 76 23.80 0.14 -7.91
N GLY A 77 22.60 0.66 -8.17
CA GLY A 77 22.43 1.81 -9.05
C GLY A 77 23.38 2.91 -8.58
N PRO A 78 23.87 3.78 -9.48
CA PRO A 78 24.63 4.94 -9.04
C PRO A 78 23.86 5.57 -7.88
N SER A 79 24.54 5.70 -6.74
CA SER A 79 23.98 6.35 -5.56
C SER A 79 23.32 7.63 -6.07
N PRO A 80 22.03 7.88 -5.77
CA PRO A 80 21.36 9.06 -6.28
C PRO A 80 22.25 10.23 -5.93
N GLY A 81 22.71 10.96 -6.96
CA GLY A 81 23.34 12.25 -6.73
C GLY A 81 22.42 13.07 -5.81
N PRO A 82 22.96 13.96 -4.98
CA PRO A 82 22.17 14.71 -4.02
C PRO A 82 20.92 15.23 -4.73
N ALA A 83 19.76 14.80 -4.23
CA ALA A 83 18.48 15.19 -4.79
C ALA A 83 18.51 16.71 -4.96
N PRO A 84 18.10 17.26 -6.12
CA PRO A 84 17.94 18.69 -6.27
C PRO A 84 17.18 19.21 -5.05
N ALA A 85 17.64 20.32 -4.47
CA ALA A 85 16.94 20.95 -3.37
C ALA A 85 15.44 21.01 -3.72
N PRO A 86 14.53 20.55 -2.85
CA PRO A 86 13.13 20.44 -3.18
C PRO A 86 12.67 21.80 -3.69
N ALA A 87 12.15 21.82 -4.92
CA ALA A 87 11.51 23.01 -5.45
C ALA A 87 10.49 23.48 -4.41
N PRO A 88 10.35 24.79 -4.17
CA PRO A 88 9.31 25.29 -3.28
C PRO A 88 7.99 24.67 -3.72
N ALA A 89 7.30 24.06 -2.76
CA ALA A 89 5.98 23.47 -2.97
C ALA A 89 5.14 24.48 -3.77
N PRO A 90 4.63 24.10 -4.96
CA PRO A 90 3.63 24.91 -5.62
C PRO A 90 2.51 25.22 -4.62
N GLY A 91 1.87 26.39 -4.73
CA GLY A 91 0.62 26.58 -3.99
C GLY A 91 -0.38 25.48 -4.36
N PRO A 92 -1.43 25.25 -3.53
CA PRO A 92 -2.54 24.38 -3.93
C PRO A 92 -2.99 24.80 -5.34
N PRO A 93 -3.12 23.85 -6.28
CA PRO A 93 -3.45 24.22 -7.64
C PRO A 93 -4.80 24.94 -7.63
N GLY A 94 -4.81 26.18 -8.13
CA GLY A 94 -6.01 27.00 -8.18
C GLY A 94 -7.12 26.34 -9.02
N PRO A 95 -8.35 26.86 -8.97
CA PRO A 95 -9.45 26.35 -9.78
C PRO A 95 -9.06 26.34 -11.27
N LEU A 96 -9.29 25.21 -11.94
CA LEU A 96 -9.01 25.08 -13.36
C LEU A 96 -9.98 25.95 -14.17
N PRO A 97 -9.52 26.60 -15.26
CA PRO A 97 -10.40 27.37 -16.12
C PRO A 97 -11.40 26.46 -16.85
N GLY A 98 -12.69 26.82 -16.80
CA GLY A 98 -13.79 26.06 -17.42
C GLY A 98 -14.12 24.76 -16.70
N CYS A 99 -14.69 23.77 -17.40
CA CYS A 99 -14.95 22.42 -16.88
C CYS A 99 -13.68 21.53 -16.95
N GLY A 100 -12.50 22.10 -16.71
CA GLY A 100 -11.24 21.38 -16.73
C GLY A 100 -11.17 20.36 -15.60
N ILE A 101 -10.58 19.20 -15.88
CA ILE A 101 -10.29 18.16 -14.87
C ILE A 101 -8.81 18.21 -14.51
N PHE A 102 -8.49 17.99 -13.23
CA PHE A 102 -7.11 17.76 -12.81
C PHE A 102 -6.63 16.45 -13.42
N SER A 103 -5.73 16.55 -14.40
CA SER A 103 -5.19 15.40 -15.14
C SER A 103 -3.91 14.83 -14.51
N ALA A 104 -3.42 15.42 -13.43
CA ALA A 104 -2.23 14.97 -12.75
C ALA A 104 -2.52 13.64 -11.99
N ASN A 105 -1.56 12.71 -11.95
CA ASN A 105 -1.71 11.36 -11.36
C ASN A 105 -2.71 10.40 -12.04
N HIS A 106 -2.94 10.54 -13.35
CA HIS A 106 -3.74 9.55 -14.09
C HIS A 106 -2.95 8.31 -14.52
N CYS A 107 -3.67 7.24 -14.85
CA CYS A 107 -3.10 6.13 -15.61
C CYS A 107 -2.77 6.59 -17.04
N ASN A 108 -1.54 6.36 -17.50
CA ASN A 108 -1.18 6.41 -18.91
C ASN A 108 -1.17 4.98 -19.45
N GLY A 109 -2.28 4.57 -20.07
CA GLY A 109 -2.54 3.17 -20.40
C GLY A 109 -2.64 2.32 -19.13
N GLY A 110 -1.83 1.26 -19.02
CA GLY A 110 -1.78 0.38 -17.84
C GLY A 110 -0.72 0.76 -16.80
N GLN A 111 -0.15 1.96 -16.87
CA GLN A 111 0.88 2.44 -15.93
C GLN A 111 0.38 3.67 -15.19
N ILE A 112 0.56 3.70 -13.87
CA ILE A 112 0.33 4.90 -13.06
C ILE A 112 1.61 5.73 -13.14
N HIS A 113 1.54 6.89 -13.78
CA HIS A 113 2.65 7.85 -13.79
C HIS A 113 2.39 8.91 -12.73
N THR A 114 3.07 8.76 -11.59
CA THR A 114 3.08 9.78 -10.54
C THR A 114 4.29 10.68 -10.70
N ASP A 115 4.04 11.95 -11.01
CA ASP A 115 5.09 12.96 -11.09
C ASP A 115 5.77 13.10 -9.72
N ALA A 116 7.09 13.26 -9.70
CA ALA A 116 7.85 13.36 -8.46
C ALA A 116 7.42 14.56 -7.59
N GLY A 117 6.86 15.61 -8.21
CA GLY A 117 6.29 16.77 -7.54
C GLY A 117 5.08 16.43 -6.67
N PHE A 118 4.38 15.30 -6.88
CA PHE A 118 3.30 14.87 -5.97
C PHE A 118 3.78 14.59 -4.55
N GLU A 119 5.04 14.24 -4.37
CA GLU A 119 5.64 14.09 -3.04
C GLU A 119 5.58 15.41 -2.25
N ALA A 120 5.61 16.55 -2.94
CA ALA A 120 5.48 17.87 -2.31
C ALA A 120 4.08 18.11 -1.74
N ASN A 121 3.04 17.47 -2.30
CA ASN A 121 1.65 17.61 -1.82
C ASN A 121 1.46 17.06 -0.41
N ARG A 122 2.38 16.23 0.11
CA ARG A 122 2.37 15.81 1.51
C ARG A 122 2.29 16.99 2.48
N TRP A 123 2.87 18.12 2.10
CA TRP A 123 3.04 19.29 2.96
C TRP A 123 1.98 20.37 2.73
N TYR A 124 0.88 20.06 2.02
CA TYR A 124 -0.15 21.03 1.65
C TYR A 124 -1.21 21.22 2.73
N THR A 125 -1.17 20.43 3.81
CA THR A 125 -2.08 20.63 4.94
C THR A 125 -1.84 22.01 5.54
N PRO A 126 -2.88 22.89 5.60
CA PRO A 126 -2.72 24.23 6.13
C PRO A 126 -2.18 24.23 7.56
N LEU A 127 -1.34 25.20 7.86
CA LEU A 127 -0.75 25.39 9.18
C LEU A 127 -1.53 26.41 10.00
N LYS A 128 -1.37 26.35 11.32
CA LYS A 128 -2.02 27.29 12.24
C LYS A 128 -1.74 28.75 11.83
N GLY A 129 -2.82 29.50 11.56
CA GLY A 129 -2.77 30.88 11.10
C GLY A 129 -3.05 31.07 9.61
N GLU A 130 -3.16 29.98 8.84
CA GLU A 130 -3.58 30.01 7.43
C GLU A 130 -5.11 29.92 7.29
N ALA A 131 -5.65 30.37 6.15
CA ALA A 131 -7.09 30.59 5.95
C ALA A 131 -7.96 29.33 6.14
N ASP A 132 -7.44 28.16 5.76
CA ASP A 132 -8.19 26.89 5.77
C ASP A 132 -7.71 25.95 6.89
N TYR A 133 -7.02 26.48 7.91
CA TYR A 133 -6.56 25.67 9.03
C TYR A 133 -7.70 25.15 9.90
N LEU A 134 -7.72 23.84 10.12
CA LEU A 134 -8.54 23.20 11.14
C LEU A 134 -7.67 22.74 12.31
N PRO A 135 -8.13 22.79 13.58
CA PRO A 135 -7.36 22.29 14.72
C PRO A 135 -6.91 20.83 14.58
N SER A 136 -7.71 20.00 13.90
CA SER A 136 -7.38 18.61 13.58
C SER A 136 -6.22 18.47 12.59
N PHE A 137 -5.77 19.52 11.93
CA PHE A 137 -4.61 19.47 11.04
C PHE A 137 -3.28 19.53 11.80
N GLN A 138 -3.27 19.99 13.05
CA GLN A 138 -2.06 20.07 13.86
C GLN A 138 -0.89 20.71 13.06
N ASP A 139 0.25 20.04 12.96
CA ASP A 139 1.38 20.44 12.12
C ASP A 139 1.64 19.51 10.92
N TYR A 140 0.59 18.87 10.37
CA TYR A 140 0.72 17.93 9.24
C TYR A 140 1.35 18.57 7.98
N GLY A 141 1.34 19.90 7.84
CA GLY A 141 2.06 20.63 6.78
C GLY A 141 3.60 20.66 6.95
N ARG A 142 4.13 20.21 8.10
CA ARG A 142 5.57 20.15 8.40
C ARG A 142 6.04 18.78 8.86
N LEU A 143 5.21 18.04 9.58
CA LEU A 143 5.53 16.77 10.19
C LEU A 143 4.43 15.77 9.85
N VAL A 144 4.77 14.60 9.33
CA VAL A 144 3.83 13.48 9.20
C VAL A 144 4.30 12.32 10.07
N ALA A 145 3.36 11.58 10.67
CA ALA A 145 3.69 10.37 11.41
C ALA A 145 2.50 9.40 11.45
N HIS A 146 2.80 8.11 11.57
CA HIS A 146 1.84 7.06 11.90
C HIS A 146 2.49 6.01 12.81
N ALA A 147 1.67 5.29 13.57
CA ALA A 147 2.11 4.18 14.40
C ALA A 147 1.98 2.86 13.65
N HIS A 148 2.98 1.99 13.77
CA HIS A 148 3.00 0.65 13.21
C HIS A 148 3.27 -0.37 14.33
N VAL A 149 2.38 -1.34 14.47
CA VAL A 149 2.44 -2.35 15.55
C VAL A 149 2.68 -3.73 14.96
N VAL A 150 3.69 -4.43 15.47
CA VAL A 150 4.00 -5.81 15.10
C VAL A 150 4.00 -6.68 16.36
N TYR A 151 3.08 -7.65 16.41
CA TYR A 151 3.04 -8.63 17.50
C TYR A 151 4.15 -9.67 17.34
N SER A 152 4.73 -10.10 18.47
CA SER A 152 5.85 -11.05 18.48
C SER A 152 5.49 -12.40 17.85
N ASP A 153 4.26 -12.86 18.10
CA ASP A 153 3.76 -14.17 17.72
C ASP A 153 2.23 -14.23 17.92
N ALA A 154 1.64 -15.41 17.62
CA ALA A 154 0.21 -15.65 17.68
C ALA A 154 -0.39 -15.63 19.11
N SER A 155 0.42 -15.64 20.17
CA SER A 155 -0.08 -15.45 21.55
C SER A 155 -0.53 -14.02 21.82
N LEU A 156 -0.09 -13.07 20.97
CA LEU A 156 -0.38 -11.64 21.11
C LEU A 156 -0.02 -11.13 22.53
N ALA A 157 1.03 -11.68 23.15
CA ALA A 157 1.43 -11.31 24.50
C ALA A 157 2.41 -10.13 24.55
N SER A 158 3.07 -9.85 23.44
CA SER A 158 3.95 -8.70 23.29
C SER A 158 3.91 -8.15 21.87
N ALA A 159 4.25 -6.88 21.72
CA ALA A 159 4.35 -6.22 20.43
C ALA A 159 5.46 -5.18 20.44
N THR A 160 6.00 -4.90 19.25
CA THR A 160 6.85 -3.75 19.00
C THR A 160 6.02 -2.68 18.30
N LEU A 161 6.01 -1.48 18.87
CA LEU A 161 5.46 -0.28 18.27
C LEU A 161 6.60 0.52 17.65
N GLU A 162 6.41 0.99 16.42
CA GLU A 162 7.30 1.90 15.73
C GLU A 162 6.49 3.09 15.19
N VAL A 163 6.84 4.29 15.63
CA VAL A 163 6.31 5.53 15.07
C VAL A 163 7.15 5.92 13.87
N VAL A 164 6.59 5.76 12.68
CA VAL A 164 7.22 6.14 11.42
C VAL A 164 6.87 7.60 11.16
N ALA A 165 7.85 8.49 11.34
CA ALA A 165 7.68 9.93 11.20
C ALA A 165 8.65 10.52 10.16
N LYS A 166 8.21 11.60 9.49
CA LYS A 166 9.02 12.35 8.53
C LYS A 166 8.71 13.84 8.67
N HIS A 167 9.76 14.64 8.84
CA HIS A 167 9.66 16.09 8.83
C HIS A 167 9.98 16.64 7.43
N ARG A 168 9.38 17.78 7.08
CA ARG A 168 9.58 18.49 5.81
C ARG A 168 11.02 18.96 5.66
N ASP A 169 11.58 19.48 6.75
CA ASP A 169 13.01 19.74 6.89
C ASP A 169 13.68 18.53 7.57
N PRO A 170 14.51 17.75 6.85
CA PRO A 170 15.15 16.55 7.39
C PRO A 170 16.21 16.84 8.45
N SER A 171 16.61 18.10 8.66
CA SER A 171 17.55 18.50 9.71
C SER A 171 16.88 18.66 11.09
N VAL A 172 15.56 18.74 11.14
CA VAL A 172 14.81 18.87 12.39
C VAL A 172 14.83 17.55 13.14
N ALA A 173 15.45 17.56 14.32
CA ALA A 173 15.48 16.41 15.20
C ALA A 173 14.06 16.12 15.74
N LEU A 174 13.69 14.84 15.76
CA LEU A 174 12.41 14.37 16.27
C LEU A 174 12.57 13.72 17.64
N THR A 175 11.60 14.01 18.51
CA THR A 175 11.44 13.41 19.83
C THR A 175 10.07 12.74 19.90
N TYR A 176 10.00 11.56 20.49
CA TYR A 176 8.79 10.75 20.56
C TYR A 176 8.34 10.60 22.01
N VAL A 177 7.04 10.73 22.25
CA VAL A 177 6.44 10.53 23.56
C VAL A 177 5.48 9.36 23.46
N LEU A 178 5.85 8.22 24.05
CA LEU A 178 5.05 6.99 24.03
C LEU A 178 4.54 6.71 25.45
N GLY A 179 3.22 6.77 25.66
CA GLY A 179 2.62 6.59 26.98
C GLY A 179 3.15 7.59 28.03
N GLY A 180 3.44 8.83 27.60
CA GLY A 180 4.03 9.87 28.46
C GLY A 180 5.55 9.77 28.65
N LYS A 181 6.22 8.75 28.11
CA LYS A 181 7.68 8.62 28.18
C LYS A 181 8.35 9.21 26.95
N GLU A 182 9.18 10.23 27.18
CA GLU A 182 9.98 10.87 26.13
C GLU A 182 11.20 10.02 25.75
N GLN A 183 11.49 9.94 24.45
CA GLN A 183 12.61 9.20 23.89
C GLN A 183 13.00 9.68 22.48
N ALA A 184 14.27 9.48 22.11
CA ALA A 184 14.79 9.85 20.78
C ALA A 184 14.43 8.85 19.66
N SER A 185 14.12 7.60 20.02
CA SER A 185 13.68 6.57 19.08
C SER A 185 12.16 6.48 19.06
N GLY A 186 11.55 6.41 17.89
CA GLY A 186 10.11 6.14 17.73
C GLY A 186 9.70 4.70 18.04
N LYS A 187 10.65 3.84 18.43
CA LYS A 187 10.44 2.39 18.60
C LYS A 187 10.47 1.98 20.07
N ALA A 188 9.50 1.17 20.49
CA ALA A 188 9.44 0.58 21.82
C ALA A 188 8.69 -0.76 21.82
N SER A 189 8.99 -1.61 22.81
CA SER A 189 8.30 -2.88 23.02
C SER A 189 7.31 -2.77 24.18
N PHE A 190 6.16 -3.39 24.00
CA PHE A 190 5.06 -3.41 24.95
C PHE A 190 4.60 -4.85 25.16
N SER A 191 3.93 -5.04 26.28
CA SER A 191 3.43 -6.33 26.77
C SER A 191 1.99 -6.18 27.25
N LYS A 192 1.39 -7.28 27.73
CA LYS A 192 0.07 -7.29 28.39
C LYS A 192 -0.05 -6.32 29.59
N GLU A 193 1.06 -5.85 30.12
CA GLU A 193 1.14 -4.80 31.14
C GLU A 193 0.59 -3.44 30.65
N GLN A 194 0.57 -3.19 29.34
CA GLN A 194 -0.10 -2.04 28.73
C GLN A 194 -1.59 -2.34 28.56
N THR A 195 -2.37 -2.11 29.61
CA THR A 195 -3.80 -2.52 29.71
C THR A 195 -4.80 -1.53 29.12
N GLY A 196 -4.35 -0.38 28.63
CA GLY A 196 -5.21 0.61 27.97
C GLY A 196 -4.54 1.23 26.75
N PRO A 197 -5.26 2.10 26.01
CA PRO A 197 -4.72 2.77 24.84
C PRO A 197 -3.46 3.56 25.16
N LEU A 198 -2.42 3.37 24.36
CA LEU A 198 -1.15 4.06 24.46
C LEU A 198 -1.21 5.39 23.71
N SER A 199 -1.12 6.50 24.42
CA SER A 199 -0.99 7.83 23.83
C SER A 199 0.35 7.98 23.08
N ILE A 200 0.34 8.61 21.91
CA ILE A 200 1.53 8.80 21.09
C ILE A 200 1.62 10.24 20.62
N SER A 201 2.78 10.87 20.82
CA SER A 201 3.12 12.11 20.11
C SER A 201 4.53 12.16 19.57
N VAL A 202 4.70 13.02 18.57
CA VAL A 202 5.96 13.32 17.90
C VAL A 202 6.18 14.82 17.95
N ARG A 203 7.37 15.25 18.35
CA ARG A 203 7.76 16.66 18.49
C ARG A 203 9.02 16.93 17.70
N GLY A 204 9.01 17.95 16.84
CA GLY A 204 10.18 18.49 16.20
C GLY A 204 10.88 19.53 17.07
N ALA A 205 12.21 19.61 16.96
CA ALA A 205 13.01 20.63 17.64
C ALA A 205 12.67 22.07 17.21
N ASP A 206 11.98 22.25 16.07
CA ASP A 206 11.46 23.54 15.58
C ASP A 206 10.11 23.94 16.20
N GLY A 207 9.57 23.11 17.11
CA GLY A 207 8.29 23.30 17.78
C GLY A 207 7.10 22.66 17.08
N SER A 208 7.28 22.02 15.91
CA SER A 208 6.22 21.22 15.29
C SER A 208 5.81 20.04 16.17
N ALA A 209 4.53 19.70 16.21
CA ALA A 209 4.04 18.58 17.00
C ALA A 209 2.84 17.88 16.35
N LEU A 210 2.81 16.56 16.51
CA LEU A 210 1.65 15.72 16.22
C LEU A 210 1.30 14.88 17.45
N GLU A 211 0.06 14.97 17.89
CA GLU A 211 -0.60 13.99 18.74
C GLU A 211 -1.32 13.00 17.81
N LEU A 212 -0.89 11.74 17.83
CA LEU A 212 -1.49 10.68 17.02
C LEU A 212 -2.65 10.03 17.78
N GLU A 213 -3.53 9.35 17.06
CA GLU A 213 -4.56 8.54 17.71
C GLU A 213 -3.90 7.48 18.61
N PRO A 214 -4.43 7.27 19.84
CA PRO A 214 -3.90 6.28 20.75
C PRO A 214 -3.92 4.88 20.14
N VAL A 215 -2.86 4.12 20.39
CA VAL A 215 -2.79 2.73 19.95
C VAL A 215 -3.32 1.84 21.06
N ASP A 216 -4.45 1.19 20.82
CA ASP A 216 -4.93 0.11 21.68
C ASP A 216 -4.41 -1.24 21.19
N PHE A 217 -3.79 -1.99 22.09
CA PHE A 217 -3.20 -3.27 21.74
C PHE A 217 -4.25 -4.38 21.77
N ARG A 218 -4.10 -5.37 20.89
CA ARG A 218 -5.06 -6.44 20.67
C ARG A 218 -5.32 -7.27 21.93
N TRP A 219 -4.36 -7.38 22.84
CA TRP A 219 -4.53 -8.07 24.11
C TRP A 219 -5.46 -7.35 25.10
N ASN A 220 -5.77 -6.07 24.89
CA ASN A 220 -6.74 -5.33 25.69
C ASN A 220 -8.18 -5.65 25.27
N ALA A 221 -8.38 -6.21 24.08
CA ALA A 221 -9.70 -6.61 23.62
C ALA A 221 -10.24 -7.79 24.45
N PRO A 222 -11.56 -7.84 24.73
CA PRO A 222 -12.18 -8.96 25.41
C PRO A 222 -11.86 -10.30 24.73
N GLU A 223 -11.63 -11.34 25.53
CA GLU A 223 -11.39 -12.68 25.01
C GLU A 223 -12.61 -13.18 24.21
N VAL A 224 -12.34 -13.69 23.01
CA VAL A 224 -13.37 -14.35 22.21
C VAL A 224 -13.69 -15.69 22.86
N LYS A 225 -14.88 -15.78 23.47
CA LYS A 225 -15.36 -17.02 24.09
C LYS A 225 -15.34 -18.19 23.11
N ALA A 226 -14.93 -19.36 23.58
CA ALA A 226 -14.99 -20.60 22.81
C ALA A 226 -16.43 -20.86 22.33
N ARG A 227 -16.57 -21.32 21.07
CA ARG A 227 -17.87 -21.63 20.47
C ARG A 227 -17.90 -23.07 19.98
N PRO A 228 -19.00 -23.81 20.20
CA PRO A 228 -19.17 -25.14 19.63
C PRO A 228 -19.38 -25.02 18.11
N GLY A 229 -18.62 -25.76 17.31
CA GLY A 229 -18.77 -25.79 15.85
C GLY A 229 -17.45 -26.05 15.10
N ASP A 230 -17.56 -26.39 13.82
CA ASP A 230 -16.41 -26.52 12.91
C ASP A 230 -16.02 -25.14 12.38
N TYR A 231 -15.14 -24.45 13.11
CA TYR A 231 -14.61 -23.13 12.74
C TYR A 231 -13.20 -23.19 12.13
N ARG A 232 -12.56 -24.36 12.11
CA ARG A 232 -11.20 -24.59 11.57
C ARG A 232 -10.19 -23.49 11.94
N GLY A 233 -10.15 -23.10 13.22
CA GLY A 233 -9.25 -22.03 13.69
C GLY A 233 -9.56 -20.64 13.10
N GLY A 234 -10.82 -20.36 12.75
CA GLY A 234 -11.26 -19.11 12.13
C GLY A 234 -11.37 -19.17 10.60
N GLN A 235 -10.95 -20.26 9.95
CA GLN A 235 -11.05 -20.42 8.49
C GLN A 235 -12.49 -20.67 7.99
N LYS A 236 -13.42 -21.01 8.89
CA LYS A 236 -14.83 -21.22 8.55
C LYS A 236 -15.70 -20.42 9.50
N GLY A 237 -16.58 -19.60 8.95
CA GLY A 237 -17.54 -18.79 9.69
C GLY A 237 -18.12 -17.68 8.82
N ALA A 238 -18.81 -16.72 9.45
CA ALA A 238 -19.41 -15.58 8.78
C ALA A 238 -18.85 -14.27 9.32
N VAL A 239 -18.67 -13.30 8.43
CA VAL A 239 -18.34 -11.90 8.73
C VAL A 239 -19.53 -11.06 8.32
N VAL A 240 -19.91 -10.09 9.15
CA VAL A 240 -20.98 -9.15 8.80
C VAL A 240 -20.37 -7.94 8.10
N GLU A 241 -20.89 -7.58 6.94
CA GLU A 241 -20.53 -6.34 6.27
C GLU A 241 -21.44 -5.21 6.75
N MET A 242 -20.85 -4.22 7.43
CA MET A 242 -21.54 -3.05 7.98
C MET A 242 -21.30 -1.83 7.08
N PHE A 243 -21.63 -2.00 5.79
CA PHE A 243 -21.37 -0.97 4.78
C PHE A 243 -22.20 0.30 5.07
N GLY A 244 -21.51 1.43 5.26
CA GLY A 244 -22.13 2.74 5.49
C GLY A 244 -22.70 2.98 6.89
N TRP A 245 -22.50 2.04 7.83
CA TRP A 245 -22.98 2.20 9.21
C TRP A 245 -22.07 3.14 10.01
N PRO A 246 -22.61 4.06 10.82
CA PRO A 246 -21.82 4.86 11.74
C PRO A 246 -21.03 3.97 12.72
N HIS A 247 -19.75 4.27 12.96
CA HIS A 247 -18.90 3.43 13.83
C HIS A 247 -19.46 3.28 15.25
N ALA A 248 -20.09 4.32 15.80
CA ALA A 248 -20.73 4.27 17.12
C ALA A 248 -21.92 3.30 17.16
N GLU A 249 -22.59 3.05 16.04
CA GLU A 249 -23.66 2.04 15.94
C GLU A 249 -23.05 0.65 15.76
N ILE A 250 -22.00 0.52 14.94
CA ILE A 250 -21.24 -0.74 14.81
C ILE A 250 -20.73 -1.21 16.18
N GLU A 251 -20.21 -0.30 17.00
CA GLU A 251 -19.74 -0.58 18.36
C GLU A 251 -20.84 -1.20 19.24
N GLN A 252 -22.06 -0.66 19.17
CA GLN A 252 -23.21 -1.16 19.93
C GLN A 252 -23.59 -2.59 19.53
N GLU A 253 -23.45 -2.94 18.24
CA GLU A 253 -23.80 -4.26 17.71
C GLU A 253 -22.72 -5.33 17.95
N CYS A 254 -21.45 -4.92 18.13
CA CYS A 254 -20.31 -5.85 18.20
C CYS A 254 -20.50 -6.98 19.21
N ALA A 255 -21.03 -6.65 20.40
CA ALA A 255 -21.24 -7.62 21.46
C ALA A 255 -22.29 -8.68 21.10
N ASP A 256 -23.34 -8.28 20.40
CA ASP A 256 -24.44 -9.17 20.05
C ASP A 256 -24.10 -10.00 18.80
N LEU A 257 -23.45 -9.41 17.80
CA LEU A 257 -22.90 -10.16 16.66
C LEU A 257 -21.93 -11.26 17.10
N ALA A 258 -21.10 -10.97 18.11
CA ALA A 258 -20.25 -11.98 18.71
C ALA A 258 -21.11 -13.08 19.38
N LYS A 259 -22.12 -12.76 20.18
CA LYS A 259 -23.00 -13.80 20.77
C LYS A 259 -23.71 -14.63 19.71
N MET A 260 -24.07 -14.03 18.57
CA MET A 260 -24.75 -14.70 17.45
C MET A 260 -23.85 -15.64 16.64
N GLY A 261 -22.54 -15.63 16.85
CA GLY A 261 -21.63 -16.56 16.19
C GLY A 261 -20.83 -15.96 15.03
N TYR A 262 -20.98 -14.67 14.72
CA TYR A 262 -20.15 -14.00 13.71
C TYR A 262 -18.70 -13.88 14.18
N LEU A 263 -17.76 -14.03 13.24
CA LEU A 263 -16.32 -14.05 13.51
C LEU A 263 -15.65 -12.70 13.32
N GLY A 264 -16.35 -11.73 12.74
CA GLY A 264 -15.85 -10.39 12.55
C GLY A 264 -16.87 -9.50 11.88
N VAL A 265 -16.50 -8.22 11.81
CA VAL A 265 -17.22 -7.20 11.07
C VAL A 265 -16.28 -6.62 10.02
N LYS A 266 -16.76 -6.50 8.78
CA LYS A 266 -16.11 -5.74 7.74
C LYS A 266 -16.71 -4.33 7.77
N VAL A 267 -15.87 -3.36 8.11
CA VAL A 267 -16.20 -1.93 8.01
C VAL A 267 -15.75 -1.38 6.66
N PHE A 268 -16.41 -0.33 6.18
CA PHE A 268 -15.94 0.42 5.00
C PHE A 268 -14.68 1.23 5.38
N PRO A 269 -13.92 1.78 4.41
CA PRO A 269 -12.73 2.56 4.70
C PRO A 269 -13.02 3.64 5.74
N VAL A 270 -12.34 3.53 6.87
CA VAL A 270 -12.51 4.37 8.07
C VAL A 270 -11.88 5.77 7.94
N MET A 271 -11.25 6.01 6.80
CA MET A 271 -10.52 7.23 6.43
C MET A 271 -11.48 8.31 5.95
N GLU A 272 -11.06 9.57 6.01
CA GLU A 272 -11.79 10.66 5.35
C GLU A 272 -11.91 10.35 3.85
N GLN A 273 -13.09 10.57 3.28
CA GLN A 273 -13.47 10.15 1.93
C GLN A 273 -13.80 11.36 1.05
N VAL A 274 -13.63 11.23 -0.26
CA VAL A 274 -13.98 12.29 -1.22
C VAL A 274 -15.45 12.69 -1.04
N MET A 275 -15.69 13.99 -0.82
CA MET A 275 -17.01 14.60 -0.84
C MET A 275 -17.03 15.73 -1.86
N SER A 276 -18.09 15.76 -2.67
CA SER A 276 -18.32 16.75 -3.72
C SER A 276 -19.62 17.49 -3.46
N THR A 277 -19.61 18.79 -3.74
CA THR A 277 -20.82 19.63 -3.82
C THR A 277 -21.43 19.60 -5.22
N GLN A 278 -20.77 18.96 -6.18
CA GLN A 278 -21.22 18.78 -7.56
C GLN A 278 -21.59 17.32 -7.84
N PRO A 279 -22.64 17.06 -8.63
CA PRO A 279 -23.01 15.70 -8.99
C PRO A 279 -21.95 15.05 -9.90
N PHE A 280 -21.69 13.76 -9.70
CA PHE A 280 -20.89 12.92 -10.57
C PHE A 280 -21.78 11.83 -11.17
N GLN A 281 -21.81 11.71 -12.50
CA GLN A 281 -22.70 10.79 -13.22
C GLN A 281 -24.18 10.89 -12.77
N ASN A 282 -24.66 12.13 -12.60
CA ASN A 282 -26.02 12.44 -12.11
C ASN A 282 -26.33 11.94 -10.68
N MET A 283 -25.31 11.59 -9.88
CA MET A 283 -25.45 11.24 -8.47
C MET A 283 -24.66 12.20 -7.60
N MET A 284 -25.24 12.66 -6.49
CA MET A 284 -24.49 13.36 -5.45
C MET A 284 -23.77 12.33 -4.57
N ASN A 285 -22.46 12.45 -4.41
CA ASN A 285 -21.62 11.59 -3.55
C ASN A 285 -21.97 10.09 -3.62
N PRO A 286 -21.77 9.44 -4.77
CA PRO A 286 -22.13 8.03 -4.95
C PRO A 286 -21.34 7.13 -4.00
N TRP A 287 -21.92 5.97 -3.64
CA TRP A 287 -21.38 5.07 -2.60
C TRP A 287 -19.89 4.70 -2.78
N TYR A 288 -19.40 4.63 -4.03
CA TYR A 288 -18.01 4.28 -4.31
C TYR A 288 -17.01 5.40 -3.98
N PHE A 289 -17.48 6.62 -3.73
CA PHE A 289 -16.64 7.70 -3.16
C PHE A 289 -16.18 7.35 -1.75
N MET A 290 -16.92 6.51 -1.03
CA MET A 290 -16.50 6.02 0.29
C MET A 290 -15.25 5.15 0.25
N TYR A 291 -14.88 4.67 -0.94
CA TYR A 291 -13.64 3.94 -1.17
C TYR A 291 -12.51 4.81 -1.73
N GLN A 292 -12.70 6.13 -1.82
CA GLN A 292 -11.70 7.09 -2.27
C GLN A 292 -11.22 7.92 -1.07
N PRO A 293 -10.18 7.47 -0.34
CA PRO A 293 -9.67 8.20 0.81
C PRO A 293 -8.98 9.50 0.37
N VAL A 294 -9.20 10.58 1.12
CA VAL A 294 -8.52 11.88 0.97
C VAL A 294 -7.55 12.17 2.10
N SER A 295 -7.72 11.51 3.25
CA SER A 295 -6.81 11.57 4.39
C SER A 295 -6.67 10.20 5.01
N TYR A 296 -5.43 9.79 5.29
CA TYR A 296 -5.11 8.53 5.97
C TYR A 296 -5.00 8.68 7.49
N ARG A 297 -5.36 9.86 8.03
CA ARG A 297 -5.56 10.04 9.45
C ARG A 297 -6.83 9.28 9.84
N LEU A 298 -6.67 8.26 10.69
CA LEU A 298 -7.77 7.64 11.42
C LEU A 298 -8.08 8.46 12.66
#